data_AF-A0A1V5FT17-F1
#
_entry.id   AF-A0A1V5FT17-F1
#
_cell.length_a   1.000
_cell.length_b   1.000
_cell.length_c   1.000
_cell.angle_alpha   90.00
_cell.angle_beta   90.00
_cell.angle_gamma   90.00
#
_symmetry.space_group_name_H-M   'P 1'
#
loop_
_entity.id
_entity.type
_entity.pdbx_description
1 polymer ?
#
loop_
_entity_poly.entity_id
_entity_poly.type
_entity_poly.pdbx_seq_one_letter_code
_entity_poly.pdbx_strand_id
1 'polypeptide(L)'
;MDVATSRYAIEVDRIEKFHEGIGQAVHYGKSSSKIPVLAIFSNSRLVDADKLALIESSAQDAGVKLVLLIGMGDDGNGCRLVR
;
A
#
# COMPACT_ATOMS: atom_id res chain seq x y z
N MET A 1 -1.34 0.44 9.97
CA MET A 1 -0.71 1.66 10.56
C MET A 1 -0.98 2.78 9.59
N ASP A 2 -1.35 3.93 10.09
CA ASP A 2 -1.99 4.98 9.32
C ASP A 2 -1.17 6.27 9.37
N VAL A 3 -0.94 6.87 8.19
CA VAL A 3 -0.18 8.09 8.00
C VAL A 3 -1.04 9.11 7.25
N ALA A 4 -1.23 10.29 7.84
CA ALA A 4 -1.93 11.40 7.22
C ALA A 4 -0.95 12.44 6.69
N THR A 5 -1.22 12.94 5.49
CA THR A 5 -0.67 14.20 4.98
C THR A 5 -1.79 15.22 4.79
N SER A 6 -1.46 16.38 4.21
CA SER A 6 -2.47 17.37 3.80
C SER A 6 -3.42 16.87 2.72
N ARG A 7 -3.04 15.84 1.93
CA ARG A 7 -3.84 15.33 0.80
C ARG A 7 -4.16 13.85 0.84
N TYR A 8 -3.35 13.05 1.54
CA TYR A 8 -3.41 11.59 1.51
C TYR A 8 -3.71 11.02 2.90
N ALA A 9 -4.54 10.00 2.89
CA ALA A 9 -4.78 9.09 4.01
C ALA A 9 -4.17 7.75 3.63
N ILE A 10 -3.01 7.44 4.22
CA ILE A 10 -2.17 6.32 3.82
C ILE A 10 -2.34 5.21 4.86
N GLU A 11 -2.87 4.07 4.45
CA GLU A 11 -2.81 2.84 5.22
C GLU A 11 -1.54 2.08 4.83
N VAL A 12 -0.81 1.57 5.82
CA VAL A 12 0.39 0.75 5.64
C VAL A 12 0.10 -0.66 6.11
N ASP A 13 0.20 -1.64 5.20
CA ASP A 13 -0.06 -3.04 5.50
C ASP A 13 0.87 -3.99 4.72
N ARG A 14 0.91 -5.25 5.16
CA ARG A 14 1.68 -6.32 4.54
C ARG A 14 1.04 -6.79 3.25
N ILE A 15 1.86 -7.27 2.31
CA ILE A 15 1.38 -7.81 1.03
C ILE A 15 0.43 -9.01 1.18
N GLU A 16 0.51 -9.76 2.26
CA GLU A 16 -0.42 -10.86 2.57
C GLU A 16 -1.81 -10.37 3.00
N LYS A 17 -1.94 -9.12 3.43
CA LYS A 17 -3.16 -8.51 3.99
C LYS A 17 -3.79 -7.47 3.07
N PHE A 18 -3.42 -7.45 1.78
CA PHE A 18 -3.83 -6.39 0.86
C PHE A 18 -5.35 -6.15 0.79
N HIS A 19 -6.18 -7.20 0.89
CA HIS A 19 -7.63 -7.05 0.92
C HIS A 19 -8.12 -6.25 2.14
N GLU A 20 -7.59 -6.54 3.33
CA GLU A 20 -7.88 -5.80 4.57
C GLU A 20 -7.36 -4.36 4.47
N GLY A 21 -6.14 -4.20 3.95
CA GLY A 21 -5.50 -2.90 3.74
C GLY A 21 -6.29 -1.99 2.79
N ILE A 22 -6.84 -2.53 1.69
CA ILE A 22 -7.71 -1.77 0.77
C ILE A 22 -8.95 -1.26 1.50
N GLY A 23 -9.63 -2.12 2.26
CA GLY A 23 -10.83 -1.74 3.01
C GLY A 23 -10.55 -0.61 4.01
N GLN A 24 -9.42 -0.71 4.73
CA GLN A 24 -8.97 0.32 5.67
C GLN A 24 -8.59 1.62 4.97
N ALA A 25 -7.86 1.57 3.84
CA ALA A 25 -7.52 2.75 3.05
C ALA A 25 -8.77 3.49 2.57
N VAL A 26 -9.77 2.78 2.06
CA VAL A 26 -11.07 3.36 1.66
C VAL A 26 -11.76 4.02 2.83
N HIS A 27 -11.85 3.33 3.98
CA HIS A 27 -12.49 3.88 5.17
C HIS A 27 -11.78 5.15 5.65
N TYR A 28 -10.44 5.13 5.71
CA TYR A 28 -9.65 6.26 6.19
C TYR A 28 -9.71 7.47 5.25
N GLY A 29 -9.65 7.25 3.93
CA GLY A 29 -9.83 8.32 2.95
C GLY A 29 -11.20 8.99 3.06
N LYS A 30 -12.26 8.19 3.26
CA LYS A 30 -13.62 8.71 3.48
C LYS A 30 -13.75 9.50 4.77
N SER A 31 -13.29 8.95 5.90
CA SER A 31 -13.44 9.60 7.21
C SER A 31 -12.61 10.87 7.34
N SER A 32 -11.50 10.96 6.62
CA SER A 32 -10.61 12.13 6.65
C SER A 32 -10.77 13.09 5.47
N SER A 33 -11.69 12.82 4.54
CA SER A 33 -11.87 13.59 3.29
C SER A 33 -10.57 13.77 2.50
N LYS A 34 -9.76 12.70 2.42
CA LYS A 34 -8.45 12.67 1.74
C LYS A 34 -8.42 11.57 0.69
N ILE A 35 -7.43 11.64 -0.20
CA ILE A 35 -7.18 10.61 -1.20
C ILE A 35 -6.70 9.34 -0.46
N PRO A 36 -7.41 8.20 -0.60
CA PRO A 36 -7.00 6.96 0.02
C PRO A 36 -5.77 6.39 -0.69
N VAL A 37 -4.81 5.93 0.10
CA VAL A 37 -3.58 5.30 -0.37
C VAL A 37 -3.33 4.03 0.44
N LEU A 38 -2.97 2.94 -0.23
CA LEU A 38 -2.43 1.75 0.40
C LEU A 38 -0.93 1.68 0.09
N ALA A 39 -0.10 1.81 1.12
CA ALA A 39 1.32 1.52 1.06
C ALA A 39 1.56 0.09 1.50
N ILE A 40 1.80 -0.79 0.53
CA ILE A 40 1.94 -2.22 0.78
C ILE A 40 3.41 -2.61 0.88
N PHE A 41 3.80 -3.33 1.93
CA PHE A 41 5.18 -3.76 2.09
C PHE A 41 5.37 -5.27 1.98
N SER A 42 6.49 -5.64 1.36
CA SER A 42 6.95 -7.03 1.23
C SER A 42 8.33 -7.18 1.86
N ASN A 43 8.47 -8.22 2.69
CA ASN A 43 9.77 -8.64 3.23
C ASN A 43 10.63 -9.36 2.17
N SER A 44 10.01 -9.82 1.09
CA SER A 44 10.71 -10.39 -0.06
C SER A 44 11.04 -9.30 -1.07
N ARG A 45 12.29 -9.28 -1.56
CA ARG A 45 12.70 -8.46 -2.71
C ARG A 45 11.98 -8.89 -4.00
N LEU A 46 11.53 -10.14 -4.05
CA LEU A 46 10.78 -10.69 -5.18
C LEU A 46 9.31 -10.74 -4.80
N VAL A 47 8.52 -9.90 -5.44
CA VAL A 47 7.06 -9.97 -5.40
C VAL A 47 6.62 -10.67 -6.69
N ASP A 48 5.77 -11.68 -6.53
CA ASP A 48 5.14 -12.36 -7.65
C ASP A 48 4.34 -11.39 -8.52
N ALA A 49 4.56 -11.45 -9.84
CA ALA A 49 4.00 -10.48 -10.78
C ALA A 49 2.46 -10.60 -10.88
N ASP A 50 1.91 -11.81 -10.83
CA ASP A 50 0.46 -12.04 -10.88
C ASP A 50 -0.20 -11.53 -9.60
N LYS A 51 0.45 -11.75 -8.45
CA LYS A 51 0.01 -11.18 -7.18
C LYS A 51 0.03 -9.66 -7.20
N LEU A 52 1.07 -9.03 -7.77
CA LEU A 52 1.14 -7.58 -7.87
C LEU A 52 0.04 -7.03 -8.78
N ALA A 53 -0.20 -7.64 -9.94
CA ALA A 53 -1.28 -7.25 -10.85
C ALA A 53 -2.67 -7.40 -10.20
N LEU A 54 -2.88 -8.44 -9.38
CA LEU A 54 -4.11 -8.61 -8.60
C LEU A 54 -4.28 -7.48 -7.57
N ILE A 55 -3.22 -7.09 -6.87
CA ILE A 55 -3.27 -6.00 -5.89
C ILE A 55 -3.56 -4.66 -6.59
N GLU A 56 -2.88 -4.39 -7.70
CA GLU A 56 -3.07 -3.17 -8.51
C GLU A 56 -4.50 -3.04 -9.01
N SER A 57 -5.05 -4.08 -9.63
CA SER A 57 -6.44 -4.09 -10.10
C SER A 57 -7.44 -3.92 -8.96
N SER A 58 -7.23 -4.63 -7.84
CA SER A 58 -8.10 -4.51 -6.66
C SER A 58 -8.08 -3.09 -6.06
N ALA A 59 -6.90 -2.46 -5.99
CA ALA A 59 -6.75 -1.10 -5.49
C ALA A 59 -7.40 -0.09 -6.45
N GLN A 60 -7.21 -0.27 -7.76
CA GLN A 60 -7.80 0.58 -8.79
C GLN A 60 -9.34 0.53 -8.74
N ASP A 61 -9.93 -0.67 -8.66
CA ASP A 61 -11.38 -0.85 -8.58
C ASP A 61 -11.97 -0.20 -7.31
N ALA A 62 -11.20 -0.18 -6.22
CA ALA A 62 -11.57 0.48 -4.98
C ALA A 62 -11.32 2.00 -4.96
N GLY A 63 -10.70 2.57 -6.01
CA GLY A 63 -10.30 3.97 -6.06
C GLY A 63 -9.17 4.34 -5.11
N VAL A 64 -8.34 3.36 -4.74
CA VAL A 64 -7.19 3.50 -3.82
C VAL A 64 -5.90 3.61 -4.62
N LYS A 65 -5.06 4.60 -4.29
CA LYS A 65 -3.70 4.64 -4.85
C LYS A 65 -2.82 3.59 -4.20
N LEU A 66 -2.09 2.82 -4.98
CA LEU A 66 -1.14 1.84 -4.46
C LEU A 66 0.27 2.43 -4.42
N VAL A 67 1.02 2.06 -3.38
CA VAL A 67 2.45 2.30 -3.23
C VAL A 67 3.09 0.99 -2.81
N LEU A 68 4.03 0.47 -3.59
CA LEU A 68 4.80 -0.72 -3.20
C LEU A 68 6.08 -0.31 -2.45
N LEU A 69 6.23 -0.86 -1.26
CA LEU A 69 7.36 -0.71 -0.35
C LEU A 69 8.16 -2.02 -0.34
N ILE A 70 9.31 -2.04 -1.02
CA ILE A 70 10.18 -3.22 -1.02
C ILE A 70 11.26 -3.06 0.05
N GLY A 71 11.27 -3.97 1.02
CA GLY A 71 12.36 -4.08 1.98
C GLY A 71 13.64 -4.54 1.27
N MET A 72 14.69 -3.71 1.31
CA MET A 72 16.04 -4.19 1.06
C MET A 72 16.53 -4.86 2.35
N GLY A 73 17.15 -6.05 2.27
CA GLY A 73 17.59 -6.86 3.43
C GLY A 73 18.45 -6.14 4.47
N ASP A 74 18.84 -6.86 5.52
CA ASP A 74 19.37 -6.42 6.83
C ASP A 74 20.62 -5.50 6.86
N ASP A 75 21.05 -4.95 5.72
CA ASP A 75 22.17 -4.02 5.58
C ASP A 75 21.81 -2.53 5.82
N GLY A 76 20.63 -2.26 6.41
CA GLY A 76 20.37 -0.98 7.09
C GLY A 76 20.12 0.22 6.18
N ASN A 77 19.69 0.04 4.93
CA ASN A 77 19.40 1.17 4.04
C ASN A 77 18.15 0.95 3.16
N GLY A 78 17.11 1.74 3.46
CA GLY A 78 16.19 2.29 2.45
C GLY A 78 15.04 1.41 1.99
N CYS A 79 13.82 1.89 2.22
CA CYS A 79 12.61 1.40 1.54
C CYS A 79 12.53 2.07 0.16
N ARG A 80 12.38 1.29 -0.92
CA ARG A 80 12.23 1.83 -2.28
C ARG A 80 10.75 1.94 -2.65
N LEU A 81 10.34 3.15 -3.00
CA LEU A 81 9.04 3.42 -3.63
C LEU A 81 9.05 2.92 -5.08
N VAL A 82 8.15 2.00 -5.41
CA VAL A 82 7.85 1.59 -6.79
C VAL A 82 6.46 2.09 -7.13
N ARG A 83 6.35 2.74 -8.31
CA ARG A 83 5.14 3.43 -8.80
C ARG A 83 4.06 2.44 -9.19
#